data_AF-X1MIG0-F1
#
_entry.id   AF-X1MIG0-F1
#
_cell.length_a   1.000
_cell.length_b   1.000
_cell.length_c   1.000
_cell.angle_alpha   90.00
_cell.angle_beta   90.00
_cell.angle_gamma   90.00
#
_symmetry.space_group_name_H-M   'P 1'
#
loop_
_entity.id
_entity.type
_entity.pdbx_description
1 polymer ?
#
loop_
_entity_poly.entity_id
_entity_poly.type
_entity_poly.pdbx_seq_one_letter_code
_entity_poly.pdbx_strand_id
1 'polypeptide(L)'
;MRVEPRQLKAFLLDAGLVTEKDFEGAQRKAKKTDQKVGDLLVSEGLISQEELIKLKAYILGIPFVNLEKEVISPEILKIIP
;
A
#
# COMPACT_ATOMS: atom_id res chain seq x y z
N MET A 1 -5.15 -0.42 10.23
CA MET A 1 -5.55 -1.20 9.04
C MET A 1 -4.39 -2.09 8.61
N ARG A 2 -4.61 -3.41 8.48
CA ARG A 2 -3.57 -4.35 8.05
C ARG A 2 -4.11 -5.13 6.84
N VAL A 3 -3.43 -5.02 5.71
CA VAL A 3 -3.69 -5.87 4.55
C VAL A 3 -2.87 -7.13 4.73
N GLU A 4 -3.51 -8.28 4.56
CA GLU A 4 -2.84 -9.57 4.67
C GLU A 4 -1.79 -9.73 3.55
N PRO A 5 -0.55 -10.20 3.85
CA PRO A 5 0.50 -10.32 2.85
C PRO A 5 0.13 -11.19 1.65
N ARG A 6 -0.70 -12.22 1.86
CA ARG A 6 -1.21 -13.09 0.78
C ARG A 6 -2.11 -12.34 -0.17
N GLN A 7 -3.00 -11.52 0.37
CA GLN A 7 -3.92 -10.72 -0.43
C GLN A 7 -3.15 -9.64 -1.20
N LEU A 8 -2.20 -8.97 -0.55
CA LEU A 8 -1.31 -8.02 -1.20
C LEU A 8 -0.54 -8.66 -2.38
N LYS A 9 -0.01 -9.89 -2.20
CA LYS A 9 0.67 -10.64 -3.28
C LYS A 9 -0.22 -10.81 -4.49
N ALA A 10 -1.44 -11.34 -4.30
CA ALA A 10 -2.35 -11.64 -5.40
C ALA A 10 -2.67 -10.37 -6.20
N PHE A 11 -3.08 -9.30 -5.52
CA PHE A 11 -3.42 -8.05 -6.18
C PHE A 11 -2.24 -7.32 -6.83
N LEU A 12 -1.04 -7.40 -6.25
CA LEU A 12 0.16 -6.83 -6.88
C LEU A 12 0.53 -7.55 -8.19
N LEU A 13 0.36 -8.87 -8.23
CA LEU A 13 0.60 -9.68 -9.44
C LEU A 13 -0.50 -9.45 -10.48
N ASP A 14 -1.77 -9.45 -10.07
CA ASP A 14 -2.91 -9.23 -10.96
C ASP A 14 -2.89 -7.82 -11.58
N ALA A 15 -2.42 -6.82 -10.82
CA ALA A 15 -2.24 -5.46 -11.30
C ALA A 15 -0.99 -5.29 -12.19
N GLY A 16 -0.14 -6.31 -12.32
CA GLY A 16 1.10 -6.25 -13.08
C GLY A 16 2.15 -5.29 -12.51
N LEU A 17 2.00 -4.89 -11.24
CA LEU A 17 2.89 -3.93 -10.58
C LEU A 17 4.24 -4.55 -10.19
N VAL A 18 4.26 -5.86 -9.95
CA VAL A 18 5.48 -6.61 -9.61
C VAL A 18 5.44 -7.99 -10.25
N THR A 19 6.60 -8.61 -10.46
CA THR A 19 6.65 -10.03 -10.83
C THR A 19 6.67 -10.93 -9.59
N GLU A 20 6.39 -12.23 -9.77
CA GLU A 20 6.47 -13.19 -8.67
C GLU A 20 7.88 -13.26 -8.07
N LYS A 21 8.92 -13.11 -8.90
CA LYS A 21 10.32 -13.09 -8.45
C LYS A 21 10.61 -11.88 -7.56
N ASP A 22 10.11 -10.71 -7.95
CA ASP A 22 10.31 -9.46 -7.21
C ASP A 22 9.62 -9.53 -5.84
N PHE A 23 8.38 -10.02 -5.83
CA PHE A 23 7.62 -10.18 -4.59
C PHE A 23 8.28 -11.19 -3.64
N GLU A 24 8.76 -12.32 -4.15
CA GLU A 24 9.48 -13.30 -3.31
C GLU A 24 10.79 -12.75 -2.75
N GLY A 25 11.55 -12.02 -3.58
CA GLY A 25 12.77 -11.34 -3.15
C GLY A 25 12.48 -10.36 -2.00
N ALA A 26 11.47 -9.52 -2.19
CA ALA A 26 11.04 -8.57 -1.18
C ALA A 26 10.50 -9.26 0.07
N GLN A 27 9.75 -10.35 -0.07
CA GLN A 27 9.21 -11.11 1.08
C GLN A 27 10.32 -11.73 1.92
N ARG A 28 11.38 -12.26 1.30
CA ARG A 28 12.54 -12.82 2.03
C ARG A 28 13.27 -11.74 2.82
N LYS A 29 13.47 -10.56 2.23
CA LYS A 29 14.10 -9.42 2.90
C LYS A 29 13.22 -8.88 4.03
N ALA A 30 11.93 -8.70 3.78
CA ALA A 30 10.94 -8.27 4.77
C ALA A 30 10.92 -9.17 6.02
N LYS A 31 11.05 -10.49 5.87
CA LYS A 31 11.18 -11.43 7.00
C LYS A 31 12.47 -11.25 7.80
N LYS A 32 13.57 -10.80 7.18
CA LYS A 32 14.86 -10.56 7.85
C LYS A 32 14.90 -9.20 8.56
N THR A 33 14.22 -8.20 8.01
CA THR A 33 14.20 -6.83 8.55
C THR A 33 12.99 -6.51 9.42
N ASP A 34 12.08 -7.48 9.60
CA ASP A 34 10.78 -7.31 10.27
C ASP A 34 9.96 -6.12 9.72
N GLN A 35 10.10 -5.88 8.42
CA GLN A 35 9.38 -4.83 7.69
C GLN A 35 8.21 -5.41 6.89
N LYS A 36 7.26 -4.56 6.50
CA LYS A 36 6.17 -4.97 5.61
C LYS A 36 6.71 -5.08 4.18
N VAL A 37 6.27 -6.13 3.47
CA VAL A 37 6.66 -6.37 2.07
C VAL A 37 6.36 -5.16 1.18
N GLY A 38 5.19 -4.53 1.36
CA GLY A 38 4.82 -3.34 0.58
C GLY A 38 5.79 -2.17 0.77
N ASP A 39 6.23 -1.91 2.00
CA ASP A 39 7.15 -0.80 2.29
C ASP A 39 8.54 -1.09 1.69
N LEU A 40 8.94 -2.36 1.67
CA LEU A 40 10.17 -2.80 1.03
C LEU A 40 10.10 -2.66 -0.50
N LEU A 41 8.99 -3.06 -1.13
CA LEU A 41 8.77 -2.90 -2.57
C LEU A 41 8.85 -1.42 -2.99
N VAL A 42 8.35 -0.52 -2.15
CA VAL A 42 8.51 0.93 -2.35
C VAL A 42 9.96 1.36 -2.20
N SER A 43 10.66 0.89 -1.17
CA SER A 43 12.08 1.22 -0.95
C SER A 43 13.01 0.73 -2.06
N GLU A 44 12.64 -0.38 -2.72
CA GLU A 44 13.38 -0.94 -3.86
C GLU A 44 12.99 -0.29 -5.19
N GLY A 45 12.04 0.65 -5.19
CA GLY A 45 11.58 1.36 -6.39
C GLY A 45 10.75 0.49 -7.34
N LEU A 46 10.28 -0.67 -6.88
CA LEU A 46 9.46 -1.58 -7.68
C LEU A 46 8.03 -1.04 -7.85
N ILE A 47 7.52 -0.36 -6.83
CA ILE A 47 6.22 0.33 -6.86
C ILE A 47 6.35 1.69 -6.19
N SER A 48 5.53 2.65 -6.58
CA SER A 48 5.42 3.92 -5.87
C SER A 48 4.61 3.81 -4.58
N GLN A 49 4.83 4.74 -3.66
CA GLN A 49 4.02 4.83 -2.44
C GLN A 49 2.54 5.08 -2.76
N GLU A 50 2.24 5.84 -3.80
CA GLU A 50 0.87 6.13 -4.24
C GLU A 50 0.17 4.86 -4.76
N GLU A 51 0.83 4.06 -5.61
CA GLU A 51 0.30 2.78 -6.10
C GLU A 51 0.03 1.82 -4.95
N LEU A 52 0.95 1.74 -3.98
CA LEU A 52 0.77 0.89 -2.81
C LEU A 52 -0.46 1.31 -1.98
N ILE A 53 -0.69 2.62 -1.80
CA ILE A 53 -1.83 3.13 -1.05
C ILE A 53 -3.13 2.89 -1.83
N LYS A 54 -3.17 3.17 -3.14
CA LYS A 54 -4.32 2.89 -4.00
C LYS A 54 -4.69 1.40 -3.98
N LEU A 55 -3.70 0.52 -4.05
CA LEU A 55 -3.93 -0.92 -3.98
C LEU A 55 -4.50 -1.34 -2.63
N LYS A 56 -3.96 -0.82 -1.52
CA LYS A 56 -4.50 -1.08 -0.18
C LYS A 56 -5.94 -0.59 -0.05
N ALA A 57 -6.26 0.58 -0.59
CA ALA A 57 -7.61 1.14 -0.60
C ALA A 57 -8.57 0.23 -1.38
N TYR A 58 -8.17 -0.22 -2.57
CA TYR A 58 -8.92 -1.17 -3.39
C TYR A 58 -9.17 -2.50 -2.64
N ILE A 59 -8.13 -3.06 -2.02
CA ILE A 59 -8.22 -4.31 -1.23
C ILE A 59 -9.21 -4.18 -0.06
N LEU A 60 -9.22 -3.01 0.59
CA LEU A 60 -10.09 -2.75 1.74
C LEU A 60 -11.50 -2.29 1.35
N GLY A 61 -11.75 -2.06 0.06
CA GLY A 61 -13.03 -1.53 -0.42
C GLY A 61 -13.27 -0.08 0.01
N ILE A 62 -12.21 0.70 0.23
CA ILE A 62 -12.27 2.10 0.66
C ILE A 62 -11.79 2.99 -0.51
N PRO A 63 -12.45 4.12 -0.80
CA PRO A 63 -11.97 5.03 -1.84
C PRO A 63 -10.61 5.63 -1.47
N PHE A 64 -9.72 5.72 -2.46
CA PHE A 64 -8.51 6.53 -2.38
C PHE A 64 -8.88 8.00 -2.66
N VAL A 65 -8.46 8.91 -1.77
CA VAL A 65 -8.68 10.36 -1.92
C VAL A 65 -7.33 11.05 -1.78
N ASN A 66 -6.97 11.91 -2.74
CA ASN A 66 -5.83 12.81 -2.59
C ASN A 66 -6.29 14.08 -1.88
N LEU A 67 -5.75 14.33 -0.68
CA LEU A 67 -6.14 15.47 0.15
C LEU A 67 -5.35 16.76 -0.11
N GLU A 68 -4.29 16.73 -0.92
CA GLU A 68 -3.39 17.90 -1.12
C GLU A 68 -4.11 19.13 -1.69
N LYS A 69 -5.19 18.91 -2.43
CA LYS A 69 -5.99 19.97 -3.08
C LYS A 69 -7.38 20.13 -2.48
N GLU A 70 -7.69 19.39 -1.42
CA GLU A 70 -9.01 19.38 -0.81
C GLU A 70 -9.10 20.38 0.33
N VAL A 71 -10.13 21.22 0.29
CA VAL A 71 -10.43 22.16 1.38
C VAL A 71 -11.46 21.50 2.30
N ILE A 72 -10.98 20.94 3.42
CA ILE A 72 -11.84 20.34 4.43
C ILE A 72 -12.32 21.42 5.41
N SER A 73 -13.63 21.51 5.62
CA SER A 73 -14.22 22.46 6.55
C SER A 73 -13.68 22.31 7.99
N PRO A 74 -13.35 23.40 8.70
CA PRO A 74 -12.79 23.33 10.06
C PRO A 74 -13.68 22.61 11.08
N GLU A 75 -15.01 22.59 10.86
CA GLU A 75 -15.96 21.87 11.71
C GLU A 75 -15.79 20.35 11.61
N ILE A 76 -15.48 19.83 10.41
CA ILE A 76 -15.24 18.39 10.17
C ILE A 76 -13.94 17.95 10.84
N LEU A 77 -12.90 18.79 10.78
CA LEU A 77 -11.60 18.50 11.39
C LEU A 77 -11.66 18.36 12.93
N LYS A 78 -12.73 18.86 13.56
CA LYS A 78 -12.95 18.78 15.01
C LYS A 78 -13.75 17.55 15.47
N ILE A 79 -14.23 16.72 14.54
CA ILE A 79 -15.05 15.54 14.87
C ILE A 79 -14.21 14.45 15.56
N ILE A 80 -12.95 14.29 15.14
CA ILE A 80 -12.00 13.34 15.75
C ILE A 80 -11.03 14.15 16.62
N PRO A 81 -11.09 14.02 17.96
CA PRO A 81 -10.25 14.79 18.89
C PRO A 81 -8.77 14.36 18.88
#